data_AF-A0A0M3K3D7-F1
#
_entry.id   AF-A0A0M3K3D7-F1
#
_cell.length_a   1.000
_cell.length_b   1.000
_cell.length_c   1.000
_cell.angle_alpha   90.00
_cell.angle_beta   90.00
_cell.angle_gamma   90.00
#
_symmetry.space_group_name_H-M   'P 1'
#
loop_
_entity.id
_entity.type
_entity.pdbx_description
1 polymer ?
#
loop_
_entity_poly.entity_id
_entity_poly.type
_entity_poly.pdbx_seq_one_letter_code
_entity_poly.pdbx_strand_id
1 'polypeptide(L)'
;MWYEQLYSGAITIFFVWGACLMSYPFNRLDVHRAYRRNYGNLERLICHFTTFNNNFRIQLSQRDHRLTGNQYVISGLNAIPDA
;
A
#
# COMPACT_ATOMS: atom_id res chain seq x y z
N MET A 1 -41.09 -12.77 9.43
CA MET A 1 -40.40 -13.65 10.42
C MET A 1 -38.90 -13.34 10.44
N TRP A 2 -38.08 -14.00 11.27
CA TRP A 2 -36.64 -13.67 11.39
C TRP A 2 -35.86 -13.71 10.07
N TYR A 3 -36.27 -14.54 9.11
CA TYR A 3 -35.64 -14.63 7.79
C TYR A 3 -35.75 -13.34 6.95
N GLU A 4 -36.70 -12.45 7.24
CA GLU A 4 -36.83 -11.18 6.50
C GLU A 4 -35.68 -10.20 6.82
N GLN A 5 -34.97 -10.41 7.94
CA GLN A 5 -33.76 -9.67 8.26
C GLN A 5 -32.58 -10.04 7.34
N LEU A 6 -32.61 -11.22 6.70
CA LEU A 6 -31.55 -11.65 5.78
C LEU A 6 -31.43 -10.70 4.58
N TYR A 7 -32.52 -10.10 4.11
CA TYR A 7 -32.49 -9.13 3.02
C TYR A 7 -31.70 -7.88 3.41
N SER A 8 -31.98 -7.31 4.59
CA SER A 8 -31.25 -6.15 5.11
C SER A 8 -29.78 -6.48 5.38
N GLY A 9 -29.50 -7.67 5.92
CA GLY A 9 -28.14 -8.16 6.15
C GLY A 9 -27.35 -8.32 4.85
N ALA A 10 -27.95 -8.92 3.82
CA ALA A 10 -27.31 -9.13 2.52
C ALA A 10 -26.97 -7.80 1.83
N ILE A 11 -27.89 -6.83 1.87
CA ILE A 11 -27.66 -5.48 1.34
C ILE A 11 -26.48 -4.81 2.07
N THR A 12 -26.45 -4.93 3.40
CA THR A 12 -25.37 -4.36 4.21
C THR A 12 -24.01 -4.98 3.87
N ILE A 13 -23.96 -6.32 3.79
CA ILE A 13 -22.73 -7.05 3.41
C ILE A 13 -22.27 -6.65 2.01
N PHE A 14 -23.19 -6.50 1.05
CA PHE A 14 -22.86 -6.10 -0.31
C PHE A 14 -22.19 -4.72 -0.35
N PHE A 15 -22.72 -3.74 0.36
CA PHE A 15 -22.11 -2.40 0.41
C PHE A 15 -20.75 -2.39 1.11
N VAL A 16 -20.61 -3.11 2.23
CA VAL A 16 -19.32 -3.23 2.93
C VAL A 16 -18.28 -3.91 2.04
N TRP A 17 -18.64 -5.02 1.42
CA TRP A 17 -17.79 -5.75 0.49
C TRP A 17 -17.37 -4.88 -0.70
N GLY A 18 -18.33 -4.17 -1.29
CA GLY A 18 -18.06 -3.19 -2.34
C GLY A 18 -17.04 -2.15 -1.90
N ALA A 19 -17.26 -1.49 -0.76
CA ALA A 19 -16.35 -0.48 -0.21
C ALA A 19 -14.93 -1.02 0.02
N CYS A 20 -14.79 -2.24 0.56
CA CYS A 20 -13.48 -2.86 0.76
C CYS A 20 -12.75 -3.13 -0.56
N LEU A 21 -13.48 -3.54 -1.61
CA LEU A 21 -12.89 -3.83 -2.91
C LEU A 21 -12.54 -2.60 -3.73
N MET A 22 -13.23 -1.47 -3.53
CA MET A 22 -12.98 -0.22 -4.28
C MET A 22 -11.53 0.29 -4.16
N SER A 23 -10.81 -0.08 -3.10
CA SER A 23 -9.39 0.28 -2.94
C SER A 23 -8.52 -0.24 -4.10
N TYR A 24 -8.82 -1.42 -4.66
CA TYR A 24 -8.03 -2.03 -5.73
C TYR A 24 -8.10 -1.27 -7.07
N PRO A 25 -9.29 -1.00 -7.66
CA PRO A 25 -9.37 -0.27 -8.92
C PRO A 25 -8.80 1.14 -8.81
N PHE A 26 -9.02 1.84 -7.70
CA PHE A 26 -8.43 3.18 -7.50
C PHE A 26 -6.89 3.13 -7.48
N ASN A 27 -6.28 2.15 -6.81
CA ASN A 27 -4.82 2.03 -6.80
C ASN A 27 -4.23 1.70 -8.19
N ARG A 28 -4.92 0.85 -8.97
CA ARG A 28 -4.52 0.51 -10.34
C ARG A 28 -4.60 1.70 -11.29
N LEU A 29 -5.62 2.54 -11.14
CA LEU A 29 -5.82 3.72 -11.99
C LEU A 29 -4.87 4.87 -11.63
N ASP A 30 -4.65 5.12 -10.34
CA ASP A 30 -3.85 6.25 -9.86
C ASP A 30 -2.34 5.97 -9.90
N VAL A 31 -1.94 4.81 -9.41
CA VAL A 31 -0.53 4.48 -9.13
C VAL A 31 0.02 3.40 -10.07
N HIS A 32 -0.84 2.78 -10.88
CA HIS A 32 -0.50 1.61 -11.72
C HIS A 32 0.04 0.42 -10.91
N ARG A 33 -0.36 0.30 -9.64
CA ARG A 33 -0.04 -0.86 -8.78
C ARG A 33 -1.27 -1.37 -8.06
N ALA A 34 -1.26 -2.68 -7.79
CA ALA A 34 -2.33 -3.33 -7.03
C ALA A 34 -2.42 -2.84 -5.57
N TYR A 35 -1.28 -2.54 -4.95
CA TYR A 35 -1.19 -2.22 -3.53
C TYR A 35 -0.37 -0.95 -3.30
N ARG A 36 -0.85 -0.10 -2.37
CA ARG A 36 -0.09 1.05 -1.87
C ARG A 36 0.94 0.60 -0.83
N ARG A 37 2.02 1.37 -0.69
CA ARG A 37 3.08 1.08 0.30
C ARG A 37 2.55 1.30 1.72
N ASN A 38 2.81 0.35 2.62
CA ASN A 38 2.53 0.49 4.04
C ASN A 38 3.67 1.27 4.73
N TYR A 39 3.38 2.48 5.22
CA TYR A 39 4.35 3.31 5.96
C TYR A 39 4.25 3.15 7.48
N GLY A 40 3.18 2.51 7.98
CA GLY A 40 2.85 2.44 9.40
C GLY A 40 3.46 1.26 10.16
N ASN A 41 4.19 0.36 9.49
CA ASN A 41 4.85 -0.74 10.22
C ASN A 41 6.01 -0.20 11.07
N LEU A 42 5.79 -0.22 12.39
CA LEU A 42 6.81 -0.10 13.45
C LEU A 42 7.74 -1.34 13.52
N GLU A 43 7.47 -2.37 12.71
CA GLU A 43 8.27 -3.60 12.68
C GLU A 43 9.62 -3.39 11.98
N ARG A 44 10.56 -2.86 12.75
CA ARG A 44 11.96 -3.27 12.71
C ARG A 44 12.43 -3.78 14.08
N LEU A 45 11.53 -4.27 14.95
CA LEU A 45 11.93 -4.75 16.29
C LEU A 45 12.99 -5.87 16.24
N ILE A 46 13.15 -6.58 15.12
CA ILE A 46 14.13 -7.68 14.97
C ILE A 46 15.45 -7.24 14.30
N CYS A 47 15.51 -6.09 13.61
CA CYS A 47 16.75 -5.56 13.02
C CYS A 47 17.18 -4.21 13.62
N HIS A 48 16.64 -3.86 14.79
CA HIS A 48 16.81 -2.57 15.47
C HIS A 48 17.58 -2.75 16.79
N PHE A 49 18.74 -3.37 16.74
CA PHE A 49 19.72 -3.19 17.81
C PHE A 49 20.59 -1.94 17.61
N THR A 50 20.56 -1.28 16.43
CA THR A 50 21.57 -0.25 16.10
C THR A 50 21.09 1.02 15.38
N THR A 51 19.80 1.38 15.32
CA THR A 51 19.45 2.65 14.62
C THR A 51 18.26 3.40 15.20
N PHE A 52 18.55 4.53 15.85
CA PHE A 52 17.66 5.55 16.41
C PHE A 52 16.81 6.31 15.35
N ASN A 53 16.03 5.62 14.49
CA ASN A 53 15.13 6.34 13.58
C ASN A 53 13.89 5.53 13.16
N ASN A 54 12.74 5.85 13.75
CA ASN A 54 11.45 5.21 13.50
C ASN A 54 10.84 5.48 12.11
N ASN A 55 11.51 6.22 11.21
CA ASN A 55 10.93 6.70 9.93
C ASN A 55 11.58 6.14 8.65
N PHE A 56 12.34 5.05 8.73
CA PHE A 56 13.15 4.54 7.61
C PHE A 56 12.35 4.29 6.32
N ARG A 57 11.12 3.77 6.40
CA ARG A 57 10.27 3.52 5.21
C ARG A 57 9.84 4.79 4.50
N ILE A 58 9.55 5.85 5.24
CA ILE A 58 9.19 7.16 4.67
C ILE A 58 10.40 7.75 3.96
N GLN A 59 11.58 7.68 4.59
CA GLN A 59 12.84 8.16 4.01
C GLN A 59 13.19 7.43 2.70
N LEU A 60 13.03 6.10 2.66
CA LEU A 60 13.22 5.34 1.42
C LEU A 60 12.20 5.69 0.34
N SER A 61 10.93 5.93 0.70
CA SER A 61 9.93 6.38 -0.28
C SER A 61 10.22 7.76 -0.84
N GLN A 62 10.70 8.69 0.01
CA GLN A 62 11.17 10.00 -0.43
C GLN A 62 12.40 9.89 -1.32
N ARG A 63 13.35 9.00 -1.00
CA ARG A 63 14.50 8.70 -1.85
C ARG A 63 14.05 8.22 -3.24
N ASP A 64 13.14 7.25 -3.30
CA ASP A 64 12.61 6.73 -4.56
C ASP A 64 11.91 7.84 -5.36
N HIS A 65 11.08 8.66 -4.71
CA HIS A 65 10.44 9.81 -5.35
C HIS A 65 11.45 10.82 -5.91
N ARG A 66 12.56 11.07 -5.21
CA ARG A 66 13.63 11.98 -5.68
C ARG A 66 14.38 11.41 -6.88
N LEU A 67 14.50 10.09 -7.00
CA LEU A 67 15.22 9.42 -8.09
C LEU A 67 14.39 9.32 -9.37
N THR A 68 13.08 9.05 -9.27
CA THR A 68 12.23 8.72 -10.43
C THR A 68 11.08 9.70 -10.65
N GLY A 69 10.91 10.69 -9.77
CA GLY A 69 9.74 11.58 -9.76
C GLY A 69 8.45 10.93 -9.25
N ASN A 70 8.44 9.61 -9.00
CA ASN A 70 7.30 8.87 -8.49
C ASN A 70 7.77 7.67 -7.65
N GLN A 71 7.40 7.65 -6.37
CA GLN A 71 7.77 6.59 -5.41
C GLN A 71 7.36 5.15 -5.81
N TYR A 72 6.48 4.99 -6.80
CA TYR A 72 6.03 3.68 -7.28
C TYR A 72 6.71 3.21 -8.58
N VAL A 73 7.55 4.04 -9.18
CA VAL A 73 8.40 3.65 -10.31
C VAL A 73 9.66 2.99 -9.75
N ILE A 74 9.95 1.75 -10.17
CA ILE A 74 11.15 1.02 -9.75
C ILE A 74 12.23 1.19 -10.80
N SER A 75 13.36 1.76 -10.40
CA SER A 75 14.61 1.66 -11.15
C SER A 75 15.28 0.32 -10.82
N GLY A 76 15.24 -0.61 -11.78
CA GLY A 76 15.94 -1.90 -11.69
C GLY A 76 17.43 -1.77 -12.02
N LEU A 77 18.11 -2.92 -12.17
CA LEU A 77 19.55 -2.96 -12.50
C LEU A 77 19.86 -2.30 -13.85
N ASN A 78 18.91 -2.27 -14.78
CA ASN A 78 19.05 -1.62 -16.09
C ASN A 78 19.27 -0.09 -16.00
N ALA A 79 18.98 0.53 -14.85
CA ALA A 79 19.24 1.94 -14.63
C ALA A 79 20.70 2.23 -14.22
N ILE A 80 21.49 1.19 -13.98
CA ILE A 80 22.90 1.29 -13.62
C ILE A 80 23.71 1.17 -14.92
N PRO A 81 24.57 2.13 -15.27
CA PRO A 81 25.42 2.02 -16.45
C PRO A 81 26.42 0.87 -16.28
N ASP A 82 26.55 0.04 -17.31
CA ASP A 82 27.63 -0.95 -17.40
C ASP A 82 28.96 -0.20 -17.53
N ALA A 83 29.88 -0.47 -16.60
CA ALA A 83 31.20 0.15 -16.52
C ALA A 83 32.16 -0.39 -17.58
#